data_AF-A0A7C3UHN6-F1
#
_entry.id   AF-A0A7C3UHN6-F1
#
_cell.length_a   1.000
_cell.length_b   1.000
_cell.length_c   1.000
_cell.angle_alpha   90.00
_cell.angle_beta   90.00
_cell.angle_gamma   90.00
#
_symmetry.space_group_name_H-M   'P 1'
#
loop_
_entity.id
_entity.type
_entity.pdbx_description
1 polymer ?
#
loop_
_entity_poly.entity_id
_entity_poly.type
_entity_poly.pdbx_seq_one_letter_code
_entity_poly.pdbx_strand_id
1 'polypeptide(L)' 'MLLGKLIRLNRLFNQKTGRMLTVAMDHTISYGVISGLDCIQKTIDEVVNACPDAVMMH' A
#
# COMPACT_ATOMS: atom_id res chain seq x y z
N MET A 1 -23.38 -3.04 -7.25
CA MET A 1 -21.94 -3.43 -7.20
C MET A 1 -21.87 -4.93 -6.87
N LEU A 2 -21.01 -5.72 -7.52
CA LEU A 2 -20.89 -7.16 -7.22
C LEU A 2 -20.32 -7.39 -5.80
N LEU A 3 -20.79 -8.41 -5.08
CA LEU A 3 -20.38 -8.72 -3.69
C LEU A 3 -18.85 -8.80 -3.54
N GLY A 4 -18.18 -9.49 -4.47
CA GLY A 4 -16.72 -9.63 -4.44
C GLY A 4 -15.96 -8.30 -4.57
N LYS A 5 -16.52 -7.31 -5.28
CA LYS A 5 -15.93 -5.97 -5.38
C LYS A 5 -16.10 -5.22 -4.06
N LEU A 6 -17.27 -5.31 -3.44
CA LEU A 6 -17.55 -4.69 -2.14
C LEU A 6 -16.60 -5.21 -1.05
N ILE A 7 -16.40 -6.53 -0.97
CA ILE A 7 -15.49 -7.14 0.01
C ILE A 7 -14.06 -6.62 -0.14
N ARG A 8 -13.56 -6.47 -1.37
CA ARG A 8 -12.19 -5.97 -1.62
C ARG A 8 -12.05 -4.50 -1.25
N LEU A 9 -13.03 -3.68 -1.59
CA LEU A 9 -13.04 -2.26 -1.20
C LEU A 9 -13.04 -2.12 0.33
N ASN A 10 -13.82 -2.93 1.05
CA ASN A 10 -13.86 -2.89 2.51
C ASN A 10 -12.53 -3.27 3.19
N ARG A 11 -11.60 -3.93 2.49
CA ARG A 11 -10.25 -4.20 3.00
C ARG A 11 -9.30 -3.01 2.85
N LEU A 12 -9.61 -2.09 1.93
CA LEU A 12 -8.76 -0.93 1.63
C LEU A 12 -9.19 0.33 2.38
N PHE A 13 -10.49 0.52 2.59
CA PHE A 13 -11.02 1.69 3.28
C PHE A 13 -11.18 1.42 4.77
N ASN A 14 -10.69 2.35 5.58
CA ASN A 14 -10.86 2.33 7.01
C ASN A 14 -12.35 2.40 7.37
N GLN A 15 -12.85 1.39 8.08
CA GLN A 15 -14.28 1.26 8.37
C GLN A 15 -14.85 2.36 9.27
N LYS A 16 -13.99 3.04 10.06
CA LYS A 16 -14.43 4.13 10.95
C LYS A 16 -14.52 5.46 10.23
N THR A 17 -13.58 5.75 9.34
CA THR A 17 -13.45 7.07 8.71
C THR A 17 -13.94 7.10 7.26
N GLY A 18 -14.06 5.95 6.61
CA GLY A 18 -14.34 5.84 5.18
C GLY A 18 -13.20 6.36 4.29
N ARG A 19 -12.02 6.65 4.86
CA ARG A 19 -10.83 7.13 4.14
C ARG A 19 -9.80 6.01 4.00
N MET A 20 -8.83 6.22 3.14
CA MET A 20 -7.71 5.31 2.90
C MET A 20 -6.40 6.09 2.90
N LEU A 21 -5.43 5.65 3.69
CA LEU A 21 -4.03 6.03 3.60
C LEU A 21 -3.23 4.88 2.98
N THR A 22 -2.85 5.06 1.71
CA THR A 22 -2.01 4.10 0.97
C THR A 22 -0.61 4.66 0.79
N VAL A 23 0.39 3.80 0.94
CA VAL A 23 1.77 4.10 0.55
C VAL A 23 2.08 3.42 -0.78
N ALA A 24 2.47 4.20 -1.80
CA ALA A 24 2.87 3.68 -3.10
C ALA A 24 4.39 3.41 -3.13
N MET A 25 4.77 2.21 -3.56
CA MET A 25 6.16 1.73 -3.60
C MET A 25 6.52 1.07 -4.95
N ASP A 26 5.70 1.26 -5.97
CA ASP A 26 5.81 0.67 -7.32
C ASP A 26 6.73 1.45 -8.28
N HIS A 27 7.43 2.47 -7.77
CA HIS A 27 8.30 3.37 -8.55
C HIS A 27 9.41 2.64 -9.35
N THR A 28 9.86 1.47 -8.89
CA THR A 28 11.01 0.77 -9.50
C THR A 28 10.76 0.34 -10.94
N ILE A 29 9.50 0.15 -11.35
CA ILE A 29 9.15 -0.21 -12.71
C ILE A 29 9.48 0.90 -13.72
N SER A 30 9.45 2.17 -13.28
CA SER A 30 9.70 3.34 -14.12
C SER A 30 11.10 3.92 -13.94
N TYR A 31 11.66 3.84 -12.73
CA TYR A 31 12.89 4.55 -12.36
C TYR A 31 14.07 3.63 -12.03
N GLY A 32 13.88 2.31 -12.06
CA GLY A 32 14.87 1.35 -11.56
C GLY A 32 15.01 1.41 -10.04
N VAL A 33 16.11 0.88 -9.51
CA VAL A 33 16.36 0.89 -8.06
C VAL A 33 16.72 2.31 -7.62
N ILE A 34 15.89 2.90 -6.78
CA ILE A 34 16.05 4.26 -6.23
C ILE A 34 16.36 4.21 -4.73
N SER A 35 16.96 5.28 -4.21
CA SER A 35 17.20 5.43 -2.77
C SER A 35 15.90 5.25 -1.99
N GLY A 36 15.95 4.41 -0.96
CA GLY A 36 14.78 4.05 -0.15
C GLY A 36 14.03 2.81 -0.66
N LEU A 37 14.32 2.31 -1.86
CA LEU A 37 13.84 1.00 -2.36
C LEU A 37 15.00 0.06 -2.71
N ASP A 38 16.24 0.48 -2.45
CA ASP A 38 17.47 -0.30 -2.58
C ASP A 38 17.54 -1.47 -1.59
N CYS A 39 16.88 -1.34 -0.43
CA CYS A 39 16.62 -2.43 0.51
C CYS A 39 15.12 -2.52 0.79
N ILE A 40 14.35 -3.03 -0.17
CA ILE A 40 12.88 -2.98 -0.14
C ILE A 40 12.27 -3.61 1.11
N GLN A 41 12.84 -4.70 1.64
CA GLN A 41 12.33 -5.36 2.84
C GLN A 41 12.33 -4.41 4.04
N LYS A 42 13.45 -3.71 4.26
CA LYS A 42 13.58 -2.76 5.37
C LYS A 42 12.53 -1.65 5.25
N THR A 43 12.35 -1.10 4.05
CA THR A 43 11.38 -0.03 3.81
C THR A 43 9.94 -0.51 3.99
N ILE A 44 9.61 -1.72 3.53
CA ILE A 44 8.29 -2.32 3.77
C ILE A 44 8.05 -2.51 5.27
N ASP A 45 9.03 -3.00 6.02
CA ASP A 45 8.90 -3.19 7.46
C ASP A 45 8.64 -1.85 8.17
N GLU A 46 9.36 -0.79 7.81
CA GLU A 46 9.13 0.57 8.32
C GLU A 46 7.71 1.09 7.99
N VAL A 47 7.25 0.89 6.75
CA VAL A 47 5.92 1.30 6.31
C VAL A 47 4.82 0.52 7.04
N VAL A 48 4.95 -0.80 7.15
CA VAL A 48 3.97 -1.66 7.82
C VAL A 48 3.88 -1.34 9.32
N ASN A 49 5.02 -1.05 9.97
CA ASN A 49 5.05 -0.62 11.37
C ASN A 49 4.29 0.69 11.63
N ALA A 50 4.12 1.54 10.61
CA ALA A 50 3.31 2.76 10.67
C ALA A 50 1.80 2.52 10.46
N CYS A 51 1.38 1.28 10.20
CA CYS A 51 0.00 0.85 10.03
C CYS A 51 -0.83 1.65 9.00
N PRO A 52 -0.39 1.79 7.73
CA PRO A 52 -1.23 2.32 6.66
C PRO A 52 -2.41 1.37 6.38
N ASP A 53 -3.44 1.85 5.69
CA ASP A 53 -4.58 1.02 5.30
C ASP A 53 -4.21 0.05 4.15
N ALA A 54 -3.27 0.44 3.29
CA ALA A 54 -2.75 -0.42 2.22
C ALA A 54 -1.35 0.00 1.73
N VAL A 55 -0.71 -0.92 1.01
CA VAL A 55 0.54 -0.68 0.28
C VAL A 55 0.30 -1.02 -1.19
N MET A 56 0.76 -0.17 -2.10
CA MET A 56 0.71 -0.39 -3.54
C MET A 56 2.10 -0.75 -4.06
N MET A 57 2.19 -1.86 -4.78
CA MET A 57 3.43 -2.42 -5.32
C MET A 57 3.18 -3.02 -6.72
N HIS A 58 4.26 -3.33 -7.44
CA HIS A 58 4.24 -4.12 -8.68
C HIS A 58 4.45 -5.61 -8.38
#